data_AF-B0KJS7-F1
#
_entry.id   AF-B0KJS7-F1
#
_cell.length_a   1.000
_cell.length_b   1.000
_cell.length_c   1.000
_cell.angle_alpha   90.00
_cell.angle_beta   90.00
_cell.angle_gamma   90.00
#
_symmetry.space_group_name_H-M   'P 1'
#
loop_
_entity.id
_entity.type
_entity.pdbx_description
1 polymer ?
#
loop_
_entity_poly.entity_id
_entity_poly.type
_entity_poly.pdbx_seq_one_letter_code
_entity_poly.pdbx_strand_id
1 'polypeptide(L)'
;MELIYTTQRDGFEQGRTYRNPRHFDQAEPGVKSVVVIGDWPKVVDAYETAGADVSVVEVPTRVALVEGPDHAELDRLVSELASIGVIVDSFAAQRLERPEGELGETAGHLFQVLEAVNAGIASLQRERDGEVQKVNDLEQEKADLLKQIEALKAAAADPEVVALKAALDKAGVTYRANASKEALQKQVADLDKQ
;
A
#
# COMPACT_ATOMS: atom_id res chain seq x y z
N MET A 1 22.48 65.55 27.72
CA MET A 1 21.45 64.62 27.22
C MET A 1 22.13 63.58 26.34
N GLU A 2 21.74 62.30 26.45
CA GLU A 2 22.23 61.18 25.63
C GLU A 2 21.14 60.79 24.62
N LEU A 3 21.53 60.63 23.35
CA LEU A 3 20.61 60.34 22.25
C LEU A 3 21.06 59.08 21.50
N ILE A 4 20.14 58.14 21.30
CA ILE A 4 20.44 56.88 20.61
C ILE A 4 19.70 56.85 19.28
N TYR A 5 20.45 56.82 18.18
CA TYR A 5 19.90 56.60 16.84
C TYR A 5 19.90 55.11 16.53
N THR A 6 18.70 54.55 16.33
CA THR A 6 18.55 53.12 16.04
C THR A 6 17.34 52.86 15.14
N THR A 7 17.42 51.82 14.30
CA THR A 7 16.29 51.28 13.54
C THR A 7 15.68 50.03 14.18
N GLN A 8 16.12 49.68 15.40
CA GLN A 8 15.55 48.55 16.14
C GLN A 8 14.05 48.76 16.41
N ARG A 9 13.30 47.66 16.46
CA ARG A 9 11.83 47.70 16.67
C ARG A 9 11.43 47.30 18.09
N ASP A 10 12.39 46.84 18.89
CA ASP A 10 12.22 46.28 20.23
C ASP A 10 13.44 46.57 21.12
N GLY A 11 13.37 46.20 22.40
CA GLY A 11 14.50 46.31 23.33
C GLY A 11 14.86 47.74 23.81
N PHE A 12 13.88 48.64 23.89
CA PHE A 12 14.09 50.00 24.37
C PHE A 12 14.19 50.07 25.90
N GLU A 13 15.24 50.70 26.42
CA GLU A 13 15.45 50.91 27.85
C GLU A 13 14.68 52.16 28.32
N GLN A 14 14.00 52.07 29.47
CA GLN A 14 13.29 53.22 30.05
C GLN A 14 14.29 54.27 30.55
N GLY A 15 14.05 55.53 30.20
CA GLY A 15 14.90 56.67 30.60
C GLY A 15 15.95 57.09 29.56
N ARG A 16 16.06 56.38 28.43
CA ARG A 16 16.90 56.80 27.30
C ARG A 16 16.07 57.44 26.18
N THR A 17 16.70 58.34 25.42
CA THR A 17 16.05 59.00 24.28
C THR A 17 16.45 58.30 22.99
N TYR A 18 15.48 57.67 22.33
CA TYR A 18 15.68 57.00 21.04
C TYR A 18 15.14 57.86 19.89
N ARG A 19 15.87 57.86 18.78
CA ARG A 19 15.49 58.51 17.51
C ARG A 19 15.74 57.54 16.37
N ASN A 20 14.94 57.67 15.32
CA ASN A 20 15.15 56.91 14.11
C ASN A 20 16.04 57.72 13.15
N PRO A 21 17.24 57.24 12.77
CA PRO A 21 18.15 57.98 11.91
C PRO A 21 17.60 58.24 10.51
N ARG A 22 16.55 57.51 10.07
CA ARG A 22 15.86 57.77 8.79
C ARG A 22 15.09 59.08 8.75
N HIS A 23 14.75 59.65 9.90
CA HIS A 23 14.04 60.92 10.03
C HIS A 23 14.95 62.04 10.56
N PHE A 24 16.27 61.88 10.37
CA PHE A 24 17.24 62.88 10.79
C PHE A 24 17.28 64.06 9.81
N ASP A 25 16.97 65.26 10.30
CA ASP A 25 17.04 66.50 9.54
C ASP A 25 18.19 67.42 10.01
N GLN A 26 18.38 67.59 11.32
CA GLN A 26 19.42 68.45 11.91
C GLN A 26 19.83 67.99 13.32
N ALA A 27 21.05 68.37 13.74
CA ALA A 27 21.56 68.05 15.09
C ALA A 27 20.79 68.83 16.17
N GLU A 28 20.31 68.10 17.18
CA GLU A 28 19.62 68.72 18.33
C GLU A 28 20.62 69.47 19.25
N PRO A 29 20.37 70.76 19.57
CA PRO A 29 21.27 71.53 20.44
C PRO A 29 21.21 71.03 21.89
N GLY A 30 22.37 70.85 22.52
CA GLY A 30 22.48 70.44 23.94
C GLY A 30 22.67 68.93 24.18
N VAL A 31 22.83 68.14 23.13
CA VAL A 31 23.20 66.72 23.22
C VAL A 31 24.71 66.60 23.45
N LYS A 32 25.11 65.80 24.45
CA LYS A 32 26.53 65.63 24.84
C LYS A 32 27.12 64.30 24.38
N SER A 33 26.28 63.29 24.20
CA SER A 33 26.68 61.96 23.75
C SER A 33 25.61 61.41 22.81
N VAL A 34 26.04 60.88 21.68
CA VAL A 34 25.18 60.29 20.65
C VAL A 34 25.68 58.89 20.32
N VAL A 35 24.81 57.89 20.45
CA VAL A 35 25.11 56.52 20.04
C VAL A 35 24.36 56.26 18.73
N VAL A 36 25.09 55.98 17.66
CA VAL A 36 24.52 55.69 16.33
C VAL A 36 24.67 54.20 16.05
N ILE A 37 23.55 53.48 15.98
CA ILE A 37 23.53 52.05 15.69
C ILE A 37 23.35 51.84 14.17
N GLY A 38 24.40 51.32 13.53
CA GLY A 38 24.50 51.11 12.08
C GLY A 38 25.17 52.25 11.32
N ASP A 39 25.17 52.14 9.99
CA ASP A 39 25.85 53.07 9.08
C ASP A 39 24.97 54.27 8.73
N TRP A 40 25.17 55.39 9.44
CA TRP A 40 24.41 56.64 9.25
C TRP A 40 25.34 57.87 9.23
N PRO A 41 26.11 58.07 8.15
CA PRO A 41 27.16 59.10 8.10
C PRO A 41 26.60 60.52 8.26
N LYS A 42 25.37 60.78 7.80
CA LYS A 42 24.70 62.09 7.95
C LYS A 42 24.47 62.48 9.41
N VAL A 43 24.19 61.50 10.27
CA VAL A 43 23.95 61.75 11.71
C VAL A 43 25.28 61.98 12.41
N VAL A 44 26.27 61.15 12.10
CA VAL A 44 27.62 61.23 12.69
C VAL A 44 28.25 62.59 12.39
N ASP A 45 28.31 62.97 11.12
CA ASP A 45 28.93 64.22 10.65
C ASP A 45 28.28 65.47 11.27
N ALA A 46 26.95 65.47 11.40
CA ALA A 46 26.21 66.58 11.98
C ALA A 46 26.47 66.75 13.48
N TYR A 47 26.60 65.66 14.24
CA TYR A 47 26.90 65.72 15.68
C TYR A 47 28.39 65.92 15.98
N GLU A 48 29.30 65.40 15.15
CA GLU A 48 30.73 65.72 15.22
C GLU A 48 30.98 67.21 14.95
N THR A 49 30.34 67.77 13.91
CA THR A 49 30.41 69.22 13.62
C THR A 49 29.81 70.07 14.75
N ALA A 50 28.79 69.55 15.44
CA ALA A 50 28.21 70.19 16.62
C ALA A 50 29.03 70.00 17.92
N GLY A 51 30.15 69.27 17.87
CA GLY A 51 31.03 69.04 19.01
C GLY A 51 30.51 68.03 20.05
N ALA A 52 29.60 67.13 19.66
CA ALA A 52 29.11 66.05 20.49
C ALA A 52 29.97 64.77 20.32
N ASP A 53 30.07 63.97 21.38
CA ASP A 53 30.77 62.69 21.36
C ASP A 53 29.90 61.63 20.67
N VAL A 54 30.32 61.16 19.49
CA VAL A 54 29.55 60.21 18.66
C VAL A 54 30.18 58.82 18.73
N SER A 55 29.41 57.82 19.18
CA SER A 55 29.81 56.42 19.22
C SER A 55 29.01 55.63 18.17
N VAL A 56 29.67 55.16 17.12
CA VAL A 56 29.06 54.31 16.10
C VAL A 56 29.16 52.85 16.52
N VAL A 57 28.02 52.19 16.69
CA VAL A 57 27.90 50.76 17.02
C VAL A 57 27.40 50.03 15.79
N GLU A 58 28.22 49.17 15.20
CA GLU A 58 27.78 48.34 14.07
C GLU A 58 26.63 47.42 14.49
N VAL A 59 25.59 47.34 13.67
CA VAL A 59 24.46 46.42 13.94
C VAL A 59 25.02 45.00 13.93
N PRO A 60 24.82 44.18 14.98
CA PRO A 60 25.16 42.77 14.88
C PRO A 60 24.29 42.17 13.77
N THR A 61 24.91 41.84 12.65
CA THR A 61 24.29 41.14 11.53
C THR A 61 23.68 39.85 12.05
N ARG A 62 22.37 39.86 12.33
CA ARG A 62 21.62 38.62 12.52
C ARG A 62 21.50 37.97 11.15
N VAL A 63 22.51 37.18 10.79
CA VAL A 63 22.44 36.22 9.69
C VAL A 63 21.40 35.18 10.12
N ALA A 64 20.19 35.26 9.58
CA ALA A 64 19.31 34.11 9.60
C ALA A 64 19.96 33.07 8.69
N LEU A 65 20.53 32.00 9.27
CA LEU A 65 20.75 30.77 8.51
C LEU A 65 19.37 30.29 8.09
N VAL A 66 18.99 30.55 6.84
CA VAL A 66 17.98 29.73 6.19
C VAL A 66 18.73 28.45 5.83
N GLU A 67 18.61 27.40 6.65
CA GLU A 67 18.98 26.06 6.23
C GLU A 67 18.17 25.78 4.95
N GLY A 68 18.86 25.67 3.81
CA GLY A 68 18.26 25.18 2.58
C GLY A 68 17.73 23.76 2.78
N PRO A 69 16.90 23.24 1.86
CA PRO A 69 16.43 21.87 1.96
C PRO A 69 17.63 20.93 2.10
N ASP A 70 17.55 19.99 3.05
CA ASP A 70 18.60 19.00 3.26
C ASP A 70 18.69 18.13 1.99
N HIS A 71 19.67 18.46 1.15
CA HIS A 71 19.91 17.78 -0.11
C HIS A 71 20.23 16.30 0.11
N ALA A 72 20.83 15.92 1.25
CA ALA A 72 21.12 14.53 1.55
C ALA A 72 19.84 13.73 1.87
N GLU A 73 18.88 14.34 2.56
CA GLU A 73 17.57 13.74 2.81
C GLU A 73 16.77 13.58 1.51
N LEU A 74 16.81 14.60 0.64
CA LEU A 74 16.19 14.52 -0.70
C LEU A 74 16.82 13.42 -1.55
N ASP A 75 18.14 13.31 -1.61
CA ASP A 75 18.84 12.27 -2.37
C ASP A 75 18.49 10.87 -1.83
N ARG A 76 18.37 10.72 -0.51
CA ARG A 76 17.92 9.47 0.12
C ARG A 76 16.49 9.12 -0.31
N LEU A 77 15.56 10.07 -0.29
CA LEU A 77 14.17 9.86 -0.70
C LEU A 77 14.05 9.53 -2.19
N VAL A 78 14.85 10.19 -3.04
CA VAL A 78 14.89 9.90 -4.49
C VAL A 78 15.41 8.49 -4.74
N SER A 79 16.47 8.07 -4.04
CA SER A 79 16.98 6.69 -4.11
C SER A 79 15.94 5.68 -3.65
N GLU A 80 15.25 5.94 -2.55
CA GLU A 80 14.20 5.06 -2.04
C GLU A 80 13.04 4.90 -3.03
N LEU A 81 12.59 6.03 -3.62
CA LEU A 81 11.53 6.01 -4.62
C LEU A 81 11.95 5.27 -5.90
N ALA A 82 13.22 5.40 -6.31
CA ALA A 82 13.75 4.63 -7.44
C ALA A 82 13.72 3.11 -7.15
N SER A 83 14.12 2.68 -5.94
CA SER A 83 14.02 1.27 -5.53
C SER A 83 12.57 0.78 -5.51
N ILE A 84 11.64 1.57 -4.98
CA ILE A 84 10.20 1.25 -5.00
C ILE A 84 9.69 1.09 -6.44
N GLY A 85 10.08 2.01 -7.34
CA GLY A 85 9.70 1.95 -8.76
C GLY A 85 10.11 0.62 -9.41
N VAL A 86 11.35 0.19 -9.21
CA VAL A 86 11.84 -1.10 -9.73
C VAL A 86 11.04 -2.29 -9.19
N ILE A 87 10.73 -2.30 -7.88
CA ILE A 87 9.95 -3.37 -7.25
C ILE A 87 8.54 -3.43 -7.88
N VAL A 88 7.87 -2.28 -7.97
CA VAL A 88 6.50 -2.19 -8.50
C VAL A 88 6.45 -2.55 -9.98
N ASP A 89 7.37 -2.03 -10.79
CA ASP A 89 7.41 -2.29 -12.23
C ASP A 89 7.72 -3.77 -12.52
N SER A 90 8.63 -4.37 -11.76
CA SER A 90 8.91 -5.81 -11.89
C SER A 90 7.70 -6.67 -11.50
N PHE A 91 7.00 -6.30 -10.41
CA PHE A 91 5.76 -6.94 -9.98
C PHE A 91 4.64 -6.83 -11.01
N ALA A 92 4.47 -5.64 -11.61
CA ALA A 92 3.52 -5.45 -12.71
C ALA A 92 3.87 -6.33 -13.93
N ALA A 93 5.16 -6.58 -14.18
CA ALA A 93 5.63 -7.52 -15.19
C ALA A 93 5.57 -9.01 -14.77
N GLN A 94 4.85 -9.33 -13.69
CA GLN A 94 4.69 -10.66 -13.11
C GLN A 94 6.00 -11.32 -12.67
N ARG A 95 6.99 -10.50 -12.28
CA ARG A 95 8.23 -10.93 -11.64
C ARG A 95 8.36 -10.23 -10.29
N LEU A 96 9.36 -10.57 -9.49
CA LEU A 96 9.68 -9.77 -8.31
C LEU A 96 11.19 -9.65 -8.26
N GLU A 97 11.67 -8.54 -8.79
CA GLU A 97 13.10 -8.26 -8.89
C GLU A 97 13.52 -7.38 -7.72
N ARG A 98 14.61 -7.76 -7.07
CA ARG A 98 15.19 -6.97 -5.98
C ARG A 98 16.06 -5.88 -6.61
N PRO A 99 15.81 -4.59 -6.30
CA PRO A 99 16.68 -3.50 -6.74
C PRO A 99 18.13 -3.72 -6.29
N GLU A 100 19.07 -3.25 -7.11
CA GLU A 100 20.50 -3.28 -6.76
C GLU A 100 20.79 -2.34 -5.58
N GLY A 101 21.67 -2.77 -4.67
CA GLY A 101 22.10 -1.98 -3.50
C GLY A 101 21.31 -2.25 -2.22
N GLU A 102 21.54 -1.40 -1.22
CA GLU A 102 20.79 -1.43 0.03
C GLU A 102 19.41 -0.82 -0.18
N LEU A 103 18.37 -1.57 0.17
CA LEU A 103 17.01 -1.05 0.20
C LEU A 103 16.84 -0.22 1.47
N GLY A 104 16.24 0.96 1.36
CA GLY A 104 15.71 1.62 2.55
C GLY A 104 14.50 0.87 3.10
N GLU A 105 14.01 1.37 4.23
CA GLU A 105 13.01 0.68 5.03
C GLU A 105 11.70 0.43 4.29
N THR A 106 11.24 1.39 3.48
CA THR A 106 9.94 1.27 2.78
C THR A 106 10.06 0.32 1.59
N ALA A 107 11.11 0.45 0.79
CA ALA A 107 11.40 -0.45 -0.32
C ALA A 107 11.62 -1.89 0.18
N GLY A 108 12.32 -2.05 1.31
CA GLY A 108 12.55 -3.34 1.95
C GLY A 108 11.26 -4.01 2.41
N HIS A 109 10.40 -3.28 3.15
CA HIS A 109 9.09 -3.80 3.58
C HIS A 109 8.19 -4.13 2.38
N LEU A 110 8.15 -3.27 1.36
CA LEU A 110 7.37 -3.52 0.14
C LEU A 110 7.82 -4.83 -0.53
N PHE A 111 9.13 -5.01 -0.70
CA PHE A 111 9.66 -6.23 -1.30
C PHE A 111 9.28 -7.49 -0.51
N GLN A 112 9.45 -7.46 0.83
CA GLN A 112 9.11 -8.59 1.70
C GLN A 112 7.61 -8.95 1.64
N VAL A 113 6.73 -7.95 1.63
CA VAL A 113 5.28 -8.18 1.52
C VAL A 113 4.94 -8.83 0.18
N LEU A 114 5.49 -8.32 -0.93
CA LEU A 114 5.23 -8.89 -2.25
C LEU A 114 5.82 -10.29 -2.40
N GLU A 115 6.97 -10.57 -1.78
CA GLU A 115 7.58 -11.90 -1.74
C GLU A 115 6.68 -12.89 -1.00
N ALA A 116 6.15 -12.51 0.17
CA ALA A 116 5.22 -13.33 0.93
C ALA A 116 3.92 -13.60 0.17
N VAL A 117 3.38 -12.59 -0.53
CA VAL A 117 2.21 -12.74 -1.40
C VAL A 117 2.49 -13.73 -2.53
N ASN A 118 3.63 -13.61 -3.22
CA ASN A 118 4.01 -14.53 -4.28
C ASN A 118 4.18 -15.97 -3.78
N ALA A 119 4.80 -16.15 -2.61
CA ALA A 119 4.91 -17.47 -1.96
C ALA A 119 3.53 -18.05 -1.62
N GLY A 120 2.61 -17.21 -1.12
CA GLY A 120 1.22 -17.61 -0.85
C GLY A 120 0.48 -18.04 -2.11
N ILE A 121 0.59 -17.27 -3.20
CA ILE A 121 0.01 -17.62 -4.50
C ILE A 121 0.58 -18.95 -5.00
N ALA A 122 1.89 -19.16 -4.93
CA ALA A 122 2.53 -20.42 -5.33
C ALA A 122 2.04 -21.62 -4.48
N SER A 123 1.72 -21.42 -3.20
CA SER A 123 1.07 -22.46 -2.38
C SER A 123 -0.34 -22.77 -2.86
N LEU A 124 -1.17 -21.73 -3.06
CA LEU A 124 -2.54 -21.89 -3.54
C LEU A 124 -2.58 -22.56 -4.92
N GLN A 125 -1.64 -22.25 -5.80
CA GLN A 125 -1.53 -22.92 -7.10
C GLN A 125 -1.27 -24.42 -6.93
N ARG A 126 -0.31 -24.80 -6.07
CA ARG A 126 -0.03 -26.22 -5.78
C ARG A 126 -1.23 -26.95 -5.17
N GLU A 127 -1.93 -26.31 -4.23
CA GLU A 127 -3.13 -26.87 -3.62
C GLU A 127 -4.25 -27.05 -4.65
N ARG A 128 -4.51 -26.03 -5.45
CA ARG A 128 -5.51 -26.05 -6.53
C ARG A 128 -5.20 -27.12 -7.57
N ASP A 129 -3.95 -27.25 -7.98
CA ASP A 129 -3.52 -28.28 -8.93
C ASP A 129 -3.65 -29.69 -8.32
N GLY A 130 -3.35 -29.84 -7.02
CA GLY A 130 -3.56 -31.07 -6.28
C GLY A 130 -5.04 -31.47 -6.16
N GLU A 131 -5.93 -30.51 -5.90
CA GLU A 131 -7.39 -30.75 -5.86
C GLU A 131 -7.94 -31.10 -7.24
N VAL A 132 -7.48 -30.43 -8.31
CA VAL A 132 -7.83 -30.80 -9.69
C VAL A 132 -7.44 -32.25 -9.99
N GLN A 133 -6.24 -32.68 -9.58
CA GLN A 133 -5.83 -34.06 -9.76
C GLN A 133 -6.72 -35.04 -8.99
N LYS A 134 -7.06 -34.75 -7.73
CA LYS A 134 -7.97 -35.60 -6.94
C LYS A 134 -9.36 -35.73 -7.59
N VAL A 135 -9.89 -34.64 -8.14
CA VAL A 135 -11.17 -34.67 -8.86
C VAL A 135 -11.09 -35.60 -10.07
N ASN A 136 -10.02 -35.50 -10.86
CA ASN A 136 -9.82 -36.39 -12.01
C ASN A 136 -9.72 -37.85 -11.59
N ASP A 137 -9.00 -38.15 -10.51
CA ASP A 137 -8.86 -39.51 -9.98
C ASP A 137 -10.21 -40.06 -9.50
N LEU A 138 -11.00 -39.25 -8.79
CA LEU A 138 -12.34 -39.63 -8.32
C LEU A 138 -13.34 -39.81 -9.48
N GLU A 139 -13.26 -38.98 -10.51
CA GLU A 139 -14.08 -39.14 -11.72
C GLU A 139 -13.77 -40.45 -12.44
N GLN A 140 -12.48 -40.81 -12.53
CA GLN A 140 -12.06 -42.09 -13.10
C GLN A 140 -12.53 -43.26 -12.24
N GLU A 141 -12.34 -43.22 -10.92
CA GLU A 141 -12.82 -44.25 -10.00
C GLU A 141 -14.35 -44.42 -10.09
N LYS A 142 -15.10 -43.31 -10.13
CA LYS A 142 -16.55 -43.33 -10.34
C LYS A 142 -16.92 -44.02 -11.65
N ALA A 143 -16.22 -43.71 -12.75
CA ALA A 143 -16.49 -44.34 -14.04
C ALA A 143 -16.25 -45.85 -13.98
N ASP A 144 -15.19 -46.30 -13.30
CA ASP A 144 -14.87 -47.72 -13.18
C ASP A 144 -15.81 -48.46 -12.22
N LEU A 145 -16.23 -47.83 -11.12
CA LEU A 145 -17.27 -48.37 -10.24
C LEU A 145 -18.62 -48.50 -10.97
N LEU A 146 -19.00 -47.51 -11.79
CA LEU A 146 -20.22 -47.60 -12.60
C LEU A 146 -20.16 -48.78 -13.59
N LYS A 147 -19.01 -49.00 -14.26
CA LYS A 147 -18.82 -50.18 -15.13
C LYS A 147 -18.95 -51.48 -14.34
N GLN A 148 -18.35 -51.56 -13.15
CA GLN A 148 -18.45 -52.75 -12.29
C GLN A 148 -19.88 -53.02 -11.85
N ILE A 149 -20.63 -51.97 -11.46
CA ILE A 149 -22.05 -52.09 -11.12
C ILE A 149 -22.86 -52.62 -12.30
N GLU A 150 -22.66 -52.10 -13.51
CA GLU A 150 -23.36 -52.58 -14.70
C GLU A 150 -22.99 -54.02 -15.06
N ALA A 151 -21.70 -54.38 -14.94
CA ALA A 151 -21.26 -55.77 -15.14
C ALA A 151 -21.89 -56.73 -14.13
N LEU A 152 -21.97 -56.34 -12.85
CA LEU A 152 -22.61 -57.14 -11.81
C LEU A 152 -24.12 -57.27 -12.02
N LYS A 153 -24.81 -56.19 -12.43
CA LYS A 153 -26.23 -56.26 -12.80
C LYS A 153 -26.47 -57.23 -13.95
N ALA A 154 -25.64 -57.19 -14.99
CA ALA A 154 -25.72 -58.11 -16.12
C ALA A 154 -25.46 -59.56 -15.69
N ALA A 155 -24.47 -59.79 -14.83
CA ALA A 155 -24.15 -61.12 -14.31
C ALA A 155 -25.24 -61.69 -13.38
N ALA A 156 -25.94 -60.83 -12.63
CA ALA A 156 -27.02 -61.22 -11.73
C ALA A 156 -28.40 -61.33 -12.42
N ALA A 157 -28.50 -60.98 -13.70
CA ALA A 157 -29.75 -61.02 -14.45
C ALA A 157 -30.12 -62.47 -14.82
N ASP A 158 -31.14 -63.02 -14.17
CA ASP A 158 -31.76 -64.28 -14.61
C ASP A 158 -32.55 -64.02 -15.91
N PRO A 159 -32.18 -64.66 -17.05
CA PRO A 159 -32.82 -64.44 -18.34
C PRO A 159 -34.33 -64.72 -18.33
N GLU A 160 -34.83 -65.64 -17.49
CA GLU A 160 -36.27 -65.86 -17.34
C GLU A 160 -36.94 -64.68 -16.63
N VAL A 161 -36.32 -64.13 -15.59
CA VAL A 161 -36.85 -62.94 -14.90
C VAL A 161 -36.88 -61.73 -15.83
N VAL A 162 -35.86 -61.56 -16.68
CA VAL A 162 -35.81 -60.50 -17.70
C VAL A 162 -36.93 -60.68 -18.72
N ALA A 163 -37.15 -61.90 -19.24
CA ALA A 163 -38.21 -62.19 -20.19
C ALA A 163 -39.61 -61.93 -19.60
N LEU A 164 -39.84 -62.34 -18.34
CA LEU A 164 -41.11 -62.11 -17.64
C LEU A 164 -41.38 -60.62 -17.43
N LYS A 165 -40.37 -59.86 -17.00
CA LYS A 165 -40.47 -58.40 -16.86
C LYS A 165 -40.79 -57.71 -18.18
N ALA A 166 -40.11 -58.09 -19.27
CA ALA A 166 -40.37 -57.56 -20.60
C ALA A 166 -41.78 -57.87 -21.11
N ALA A 167 -42.33 -59.05 -20.80
CA ALA A 167 -43.72 -59.40 -21.14
C ALA A 167 -44.72 -58.51 -20.39
N LEU A 168 -44.50 -58.28 -19.08
CA LEU A 168 -45.32 -57.38 -18.27
C LEU A 168 -45.21 -55.92 -18.74
N ASP A 169 -44.01 -55.45 -19.09
CA ASP A 169 -43.78 -54.10 -19.63
C ASP A 169 -44.50 -53.91 -20.97
N LYS A 170 -44.47 -54.90 -21.87
CA LYS A 170 -45.20 -54.87 -23.14
C LYS A 170 -46.72 -54.81 -22.94
N ALA A 171 -47.22 -55.41 -21.85
CA ALA A 171 -48.61 -55.36 -21.45
C ALA A 171 -48.97 -54.11 -20.61
N GLY A 172 -47.99 -53.24 -20.29
CA GLY A 172 -48.19 -52.06 -19.46
C GLY A 172 -48.49 -52.35 -17.99
N VAL A 173 -48.16 -53.55 -17.50
CA VAL A 173 -48.42 -53.97 -16.11
C VAL A 173 -47.24 -53.59 -15.22
N THR A 174 -47.50 -52.78 -14.19
CA THR A 174 -46.50 -52.43 -13.18
C THR A 174 -46.18 -53.60 -12.25
N TYR A 175 -44.90 -53.90 -12.07
CA TYR A 175 -44.38 -54.89 -11.12
C TYR A 175 -43.37 -54.28 -10.16
N ARG A 176 -43.09 -54.96 -9.04
CA ARG A 176 -42.02 -54.55 -8.11
C ARG A 176 -40.65 -54.91 -8.70
N ALA A 177 -39.70 -53.99 -8.71
CA ALA A 177 -38.37 -54.20 -9.29
C ALA A 177 -37.61 -55.41 -8.70
N ASN A 178 -37.85 -55.70 -7.42
CA ASN A 178 -37.30 -56.83 -6.65
C ASN A 178 -38.28 -58.00 -6.46
N ALA A 179 -39.32 -58.12 -7.29
CA ALA A 179 -40.25 -59.24 -7.24
C ALA A 179 -39.53 -60.58 -7.48
N SER A 180 -39.92 -61.61 -6.75
CA SER A 180 -39.40 -62.97 -6.98
C SER A 180 -39.85 -63.47 -8.36
N LYS A 181 -39.06 -64.40 -8.92
CA LYS A 181 -39.36 -65.07 -10.18
C LYS A 181 -40.78 -65.65 -10.23
N GLU A 182 -41.18 -66.35 -9.17
CA GLU A 182 -42.52 -66.94 -9.04
C GLU A 182 -43.64 -65.88 -9.07
N ALA A 183 -43.43 -64.74 -8.42
CA ALA A 183 -44.41 -63.65 -8.43
C ALA A 183 -44.60 -63.05 -9.82
N LEU A 184 -43.52 -62.89 -10.59
CA LEU A 184 -43.55 -62.41 -11.97
C LEU A 184 -44.20 -63.44 -12.92
N GLN A 185 -43.89 -64.73 -12.76
CA GLN A 185 -44.53 -65.81 -13.52
C GLN A 185 -46.04 -65.81 -13.32
N LYS A 186 -46.50 -65.63 -12.07
CA LYS A 186 -47.93 -65.56 -11.78
C LYS A 186 -48.61 -64.37 -12.47
N GLN A 187 -47.99 -63.19 -12.44
CA GLN A 187 -48.54 -62.01 -13.11
C GLN A 187 -48.63 -62.18 -14.63
N VAL A 188 -47.63 -62.81 -15.27
CA VAL A 188 -47.68 -63.12 -16.71
C VAL A 188 -48.76 -64.16 -17.00
N ALA A 189 -48.88 -65.21 -16.19
CA ALA A 189 -49.91 -66.23 -16.37
C ALA A 189 -51.35 -65.70 -16.19
N ASP A 190 -51.52 -64.60 -15.45
CA ASP A 190 -52.81 -63.93 -15.30
C ASP A 190 -53.11 -62.98 -16.47
N LEU A 191 -52.10 -62.52 -17.23
CA LEU A 191 -52.31 -61.83 -18.51
C LEU A 191 -52.91 -62.75 -19.58
N ASP A 192 -52.41 -63.99 -19.68
CA ASP A 192 -52.89 -64.95 -20.70
C ASP A 192 -54.34 -65.42 -20.48
N LYS A 193 -54.95 -65.09 -19.34
CA LYS A 193 -56.34 -65.43 -18.99
C LYS A 193 -57.33 -64.30 -19.26
N GLN A 194 -56.87 -63.12 -19.68
CA GLN A 194 -57.69 -61.96 -20.04
C GLN A 194 -57.89 -61.87 -21.54
#